data_AF-A0A8H3FM39-F1
#
_entry.id   AF-A0A8H3FM39-F1
#
_cell.length_a   1.000
_cell.length_b   1.000
_cell.length_c   1.000
_cell.angle_alpha   90.00
_cell.angle_beta   90.00
_cell.angle_gamma   90.00
#
_symmetry.space_group_name_H-M   'P 1'
#
loop_
_entity.id
_entity.type
_entity.pdbx_description
1 polymer ?
#
loop_
_entity_poly.entity_id
_entity_poly.type
_entity_poly.pdbx_seq_one_letter_code
_entity_poly.pdbx_strand_id
1 'polypeptide(L)'
;MGNLDLRVAGKWRLQRKIGGGSFGAVYIATDVDTGNEVAIKLEHISIDPSFLEREADVYQSLSGGTGIPRVYAYTTECEYHAMVFDLLGPSLEDLFNFCSREFSLKTVLMLVDQLLRRLEYIHSRDVIHRDIKPENCLLGTGKQGNLLYVTDLGLATERRDAPVTRETGRPQLPKLIGTARFASVNGHLGEVQNRCDDLESLGYMLLYFLRPSLPWQGLKAENHEQREELILEKKKTITVEDLCEGLPQEFAAYFHYIRSLGFDDKPKYSYLRKLFRDLFVRKGFTYDHVFDWTVLKYLQATKQ
;
A
#
# COMPACT_ATOMS: atom_id res chain seq x y z
N MET A 1 14.85 20.71 -30.07
CA MET A 1 14.18 19.39 -30.06
C MET A 1 12.70 19.65 -29.87
N GLY A 2 11.87 19.29 -30.85
CA GLY A 2 10.44 19.59 -30.81
C GLY A 2 9.78 18.93 -29.60
N ASN A 3 8.87 19.64 -28.93
CA ASN A 3 8.02 19.08 -27.88
C ASN A 3 7.26 17.90 -28.49
N LEU A 4 7.62 16.66 -28.15
CA LEU A 4 6.86 15.48 -28.54
C LEU A 4 5.48 15.58 -27.85
N ASP A 5 4.43 15.85 -28.61
CA ASP A 5 3.04 15.86 -28.13
C ASP A 5 2.50 14.41 -28.12
N LEU A 6 3.09 13.58 -27.25
CA LEU A 6 2.65 12.19 -27.07
C LEU A 6 1.30 12.17 -26.36
N ARG A 7 0.32 11.49 -26.96
CA ARG A 7 -1.04 11.39 -26.43
C ARG A 7 -1.49 9.94 -26.40
N VAL A 8 -2.13 9.55 -25.30
CA VAL A 8 -2.84 8.26 -25.19
C VAL A 8 -4.31 8.48 -25.55
N ALA A 9 -4.84 7.62 -26.42
CA ALA A 9 -6.19 7.67 -26.97
C ALA A 9 -6.56 9.04 -27.56
N GLY A 10 -5.58 9.78 -28.09
CA GLY A 10 -5.73 11.14 -28.61
C GLY A 10 -6.09 12.22 -27.57
N LYS A 11 -6.34 11.82 -26.30
CA LYS A 11 -6.96 12.66 -25.27
C LYS A 11 -6.03 13.05 -24.13
N TRP A 12 -5.20 12.13 -23.63
CA TRP A 12 -4.34 12.42 -22.49
C TRP A 12 -2.92 12.67 -22.95
N ARG A 13 -2.47 13.92 -22.85
CA ARG A 13 -1.12 14.33 -23.24
C ARG A 13 -0.13 13.94 -22.15
N LEU A 14 0.80 13.04 -22.47
CA LEU A 14 1.86 12.64 -21.55
C LEU A 14 2.78 13.82 -21.25
N GLN A 15 3.19 13.90 -19.99
CA GLN A 15 4.16 14.87 -19.51
C GLN A 15 5.38 14.12 -18.96
N ARG A 16 5.75 14.38 -17.70
CA ARG A 16 6.92 13.78 -17.04
C ARG A 16 6.60 12.47 -16.35
N LYS A 17 7.59 11.57 -16.32
CA LYS A 17 7.58 10.37 -15.47
C LYS A 17 7.55 10.78 -14.00
N ILE A 18 6.74 10.09 -13.19
CA ILE A 18 6.60 10.33 -11.74
C ILE A 18 6.97 9.12 -10.89
N GLY A 19 6.97 7.93 -11.47
CA GLY A 19 7.31 6.71 -10.78
C GLY A 19 7.64 5.58 -11.75
N GLY A 20 8.20 4.51 -11.20
CA GLY A 20 8.41 3.25 -11.91
C GLY A 20 8.31 2.11 -10.90
N GLY A 21 7.47 1.13 -11.21
CA GLY A 21 7.30 -0.08 -10.41
C GLY A 21 7.89 -1.29 -11.14
N SER A 22 7.68 -2.47 -10.56
CA SER A 22 8.16 -3.75 -11.10
C SER A 22 7.61 -4.08 -12.49
N PHE A 23 6.44 -3.54 -12.84
CA PHE A 23 5.66 -3.91 -14.03
C PHE A 23 5.42 -2.74 -15.00
N GLY A 24 6.04 -1.57 -14.77
CA GLY A 24 5.79 -0.42 -15.65
C GLY A 24 6.27 0.92 -15.12
N ALA A 25 6.03 1.96 -15.92
CA ALA A 25 6.33 3.35 -15.59
C ALA A 25 5.05 4.17 -15.46
N VAL A 26 5.03 5.09 -14.50
CA VAL A 26 3.90 6.00 -14.26
C VAL A 26 4.29 7.42 -14.66
N TYR A 27 3.42 8.09 -15.40
CA TYR A 27 3.59 9.45 -15.90
C TYR A 27 2.43 10.33 -15.43
N ILE A 28 2.69 11.63 -15.23
CA ILE A 28 1.61 12.62 -15.25
C ILE A 28 1.20 12.83 -16.70
N ALA A 29 -0.09 13.00 -16.91
CA ALA A 29 -0.65 13.47 -18.16
C ALA A 29 -1.72 14.54 -17.91
N THR A 30 -2.05 15.30 -18.95
CA THR A 30 -3.15 16.27 -18.91
C THR A 30 -4.24 15.82 -19.86
N ASP A 31 -5.47 15.75 -19.36
CA ASP A 31 -6.67 15.63 -20.18
C ASP A 31 -6.82 16.91 -21.02
N VAL A 32 -6.67 16.81 -22.34
CA VAL A 32 -6.62 18.00 -23.21
C VAL A 32 -7.94 18.74 -23.33
N ASP A 33 -9.06 18.08 -23.00
CA ASP A 33 -10.40 18.67 -23.08
C ASP A 33 -10.71 19.48 -21.82
N THR A 34 -10.32 18.96 -20.65
CA THR A 34 -10.65 19.56 -19.35
C THR A 34 -9.50 20.33 -18.71
N GLY A 35 -8.26 20.11 -19.14
CA GLY A 35 -7.06 20.64 -18.50
C GLY A 35 -6.69 19.96 -17.18
N ASN A 36 -7.45 18.95 -16.74
CA ASN A 36 -7.18 18.24 -15.49
C ASN A 36 -5.96 17.32 -15.62
N GLU A 37 -5.18 17.20 -14.55
CA GLU A 37 -4.07 16.26 -14.47
C GLU A 37 -4.54 14.86 -14.08
N VAL A 38 -3.95 13.84 -14.70
CA VAL A 38 -4.19 12.41 -14.46
C VAL A 38 -2.85 11.68 -14.37
N ALA A 39 -2.87 10.45 -13.85
CA ALA A 39 -1.74 9.54 -13.93
C ALA A 39 -1.95 8.50 -15.04
N ILE A 40 -0.88 8.11 -15.74
CA ILE A 40 -0.89 7.04 -16.73
C ILE A 40 0.19 6.03 -16.38
N LYS A 41 -0.21 4.77 -16.14
CA LYS A 41 0.71 3.63 -16.00
C LYS A 41 0.83 2.94 -17.35
N LEU A 42 2.07 2.69 -17.78
CA LEU A 42 2.40 2.04 -19.04
C LEU A 42 3.11 0.71 -18.80
N GLU A 43 2.67 -0.33 -19.49
CA GLU A 43 3.27 -1.67 -19.54
C GLU A 43 3.54 -2.03 -21.00
N HIS A 44 4.72 -2.56 -21.33
CA HIS A 44 5.04 -2.93 -22.71
C HIS A 44 4.25 -4.17 -23.14
N ILE A 45 3.69 -4.19 -24.35
CA ILE A 45 2.83 -5.29 -24.84
C ILE A 45 3.53 -6.66 -24.94
N SER A 46 4.87 -6.69 -24.85
CA SER A 46 5.62 -7.96 -24.81
C SER A 46 5.45 -8.72 -23.50
N ILE A 47 4.85 -8.11 -22.48
CA ILE A 47 4.54 -8.75 -21.20
C ILE A 47 3.21 -9.48 -21.36
N ASP A 48 3.29 -10.81 -21.50
CA ASP A 48 2.14 -11.71 -21.65
C ASP A 48 2.21 -12.83 -20.60
N PRO A 49 1.18 -13.04 -19.76
CA PRO A 49 -0.03 -12.23 -19.66
C PRO A 49 0.21 -10.83 -19.08
N SER A 50 -0.56 -9.82 -19.53
CA SER A 50 -0.48 -8.45 -19.02
C SER A 50 -0.82 -8.38 -17.53
N PHE A 51 0.06 -7.78 -16.73
CA PHE A 51 -0.25 -7.49 -15.33
C PHE A 51 -1.10 -6.22 -15.22
N LEU A 52 -0.95 -5.28 -16.16
CA LEU A 52 -1.70 -4.03 -16.15
C LEU A 52 -3.19 -4.23 -16.48
N GLU A 53 -3.52 -5.15 -17.38
CA GLU A 53 -4.92 -5.53 -17.68
C GLU A 53 -5.61 -6.09 -16.42
N ARG A 54 -4.96 -7.06 -15.77
CA ARG A 54 -5.47 -7.65 -14.52
C ARG A 54 -5.62 -6.60 -13.43
N GLU A 55 -4.65 -5.71 -13.29
CA GLU A 55 -4.73 -4.61 -12.33
C GLU A 55 -5.93 -3.68 -12.61
N ALA A 56 -6.18 -3.35 -13.89
CA ALA A 56 -7.32 -2.54 -14.30
C ALA A 56 -8.66 -3.23 -13.97
N ASP A 57 -8.75 -4.56 -14.16
CA ASP A 57 -9.93 -5.35 -13.78
C ASP A 57 -10.19 -5.32 -12.27
N VAL A 58 -9.14 -5.42 -11.45
CA VAL A 58 -9.27 -5.30 -9.99
C VAL A 58 -9.72 -3.89 -9.61
N TYR A 59 -9.16 -2.83 -10.20
CA TYR A 59 -9.67 -1.47 -9.96
C TYR A 59 -11.13 -1.32 -10.35
N GLN A 60 -11.55 -1.91 -11.48
CA GLN A 60 -12.93 -1.89 -11.92
C GLN A 60 -13.85 -2.60 -10.92
N SER A 61 -13.42 -3.74 -10.35
CA SER A 61 -14.17 -4.47 -9.33
C SER A 61 -14.25 -3.73 -7.98
N LEU A 62 -13.32 -2.81 -7.72
CA LEU A 62 -13.28 -1.95 -6.53
C LEU A 62 -13.91 -0.56 -6.74
N SER A 63 -14.35 -0.24 -7.97
CA SER A 63 -14.88 1.08 -8.33
C SER A 63 -15.99 1.57 -7.41
N GLY A 64 -15.98 2.89 -7.12
CA GLY A 64 -16.88 3.55 -6.17
C GLY A 64 -16.42 3.49 -4.70
N GLY A 65 -15.30 2.84 -4.41
CA GLY A 65 -14.72 2.75 -3.06
C GLY A 65 -14.05 4.05 -2.61
N THR A 66 -14.34 4.48 -1.38
CA THR A 66 -13.64 5.63 -0.77
C THR A 66 -12.14 5.34 -0.65
N GLY A 67 -11.31 6.19 -1.26
CA GLY A 67 -9.86 6.05 -1.27
C GLY A 67 -9.36 4.89 -2.15
N ILE A 68 -10.13 4.54 -3.18
CA ILE A 68 -9.67 3.76 -4.32
C ILE A 68 -9.55 4.73 -5.51
N PRO A 69 -8.39 4.81 -6.18
CA PRO A 69 -8.24 5.61 -7.40
C PRO A 69 -9.27 5.24 -8.45
N ARG A 70 -9.86 6.24 -9.11
CA ARG A 70 -10.70 6.02 -10.28
C ARG A 70 -9.83 5.71 -11.48
N VAL A 71 -10.11 4.60 -12.15
CA VAL A 71 -9.61 4.32 -13.51
C VAL A 71 -10.55 4.97 -14.53
N TYR A 72 -9.98 5.79 -15.40
CA TYR A 72 -10.69 6.49 -16.48
C TYR A 72 -10.73 5.67 -17.76
N ALA A 73 -9.63 4.98 -18.06
CA ALA A 73 -9.51 4.16 -19.26
C ALA A 73 -8.41 3.12 -19.10
N TYR A 74 -8.59 1.99 -19.78
CA TYR A 74 -7.55 1.05 -20.14
C TYR A 74 -7.54 0.92 -21.66
N THR A 75 -6.38 1.06 -22.29
CA THR A 75 -6.23 1.03 -23.76
C THR A 75 -4.86 0.47 -24.15
N THR A 76 -4.70 0.13 -25.42
CA THR A 76 -3.40 -0.15 -26.01
C THR A 76 -3.06 0.98 -26.97
N GLU A 77 -1.87 1.56 -26.84
CA GLU A 77 -1.36 2.65 -27.67
C GLU A 77 0.08 2.30 -28.09
N CYS A 78 0.33 2.23 -29.40
CA CYS A 78 1.60 1.76 -29.96
C CYS A 78 2.03 0.40 -29.37
N GLU A 79 3.18 0.34 -28.71
CA GLU A 79 3.76 -0.88 -28.10
C GLU A 79 3.47 -0.97 -26.59
N TYR A 80 2.47 -0.24 -26.08
CA TYR A 80 2.17 -0.19 -24.65
C TYR A 80 0.68 -0.40 -24.36
N HIS A 81 0.40 -1.19 -23.33
CA HIS A 81 -0.83 -1.08 -22.55
C HIS A 81 -0.75 0.18 -21.67
N ALA A 82 -1.85 0.90 -21.57
CA ALA A 82 -1.95 2.16 -20.86
C ALA A 82 -3.22 2.17 -19.98
N MET A 83 -3.02 2.40 -18.68
CA MET A 83 -4.09 2.62 -17.72
C MET A 83 -4.06 4.06 -17.25
N VAL A 84 -5.15 4.79 -17.46
CA VAL A 84 -5.33 6.19 -17.06
C VAL A 84 -6.16 6.22 -15.77
N PHE A 85 -5.67 6.89 -14.73
CA PHE A 85 -6.32 6.92 -13.41
C PHE A 85 -6.05 8.23 -12.67
N ASP A 86 -6.69 8.40 -11.51
CA ASP A 86 -6.53 9.60 -10.67
C ASP A 86 -5.05 9.91 -10.39
N LEU A 87 -4.67 11.17 -10.59
CA LEU A 87 -3.42 11.68 -10.05
C LEU A 87 -3.57 11.95 -8.56
N LEU A 88 -2.75 11.29 -7.75
CA LEU A 88 -2.73 11.44 -6.30
C LEU A 88 -1.56 12.30 -5.82
N GLY A 89 -1.59 12.62 -4.53
CA GLY A 89 -0.54 13.33 -3.82
C GLY A 89 0.62 12.43 -3.38
N PRO A 90 1.42 12.87 -2.40
CA PRO A 90 2.58 12.11 -1.93
C PRO A 90 2.18 10.80 -1.25
N SER A 91 3.08 9.80 -1.32
CA SER A 91 2.96 8.55 -0.56
C SER A 91 3.25 8.76 0.93
N LEU A 92 2.85 7.79 1.77
CA LEU A 92 3.23 7.81 3.19
C LEU A 92 4.74 7.69 3.36
N GLU A 93 5.48 7.03 2.47
CA GLU A 93 6.95 7.01 2.52
C GLU A 93 7.55 8.40 2.23
N ASP A 94 7.01 9.13 1.24
CA ASP A 94 7.45 10.50 0.94
C ASP A 94 7.24 11.41 2.15
N LEU A 95 6.06 11.31 2.78
CA LEU A 95 5.70 12.08 3.96
C LEU A 95 6.50 11.68 5.19
N PHE A 96 6.82 10.40 5.32
CA PHE A 96 7.67 9.89 6.40
C PHE A 96 9.07 10.46 6.28
N ASN A 97 9.65 10.44 5.07
CA ASN A 97 10.94 11.08 4.81
C ASN A 97 10.90 12.60 5.03
N PHE A 98 9.82 13.27 4.61
CA PHE A 98 9.62 14.69 4.87
C PHE A 98 9.57 15.03 6.37
N CYS A 99 9.01 14.14 7.18
CA CYS A 99 8.96 14.25 8.64
C CYS A 99 10.22 13.70 9.34
N SER A 100 11.36 13.61 8.62
CA SER A 100 12.62 13.09 9.17
C SER A 100 12.53 11.66 9.72
N ARG A 101 11.68 10.84 9.10
CA ARG A 101 11.50 9.40 9.36
C ARG A 101 11.00 9.09 10.77
N GLU A 102 10.12 9.94 11.28
CA GLU A 102 9.38 9.70 12.51
C GLU A 102 7.98 10.30 12.39
N PHE A 103 6.96 9.51 12.71
CA PHE A 103 5.61 10.03 12.89
C PHE A 103 5.21 10.01 14.36
N SER A 104 4.44 11.01 14.76
CA SER A 104 3.83 11.05 16.07
C SER A 104 2.77 9.95 16.20
N LEU A 105 2.52 9.50 17.42
CA LEU A 105 1.44 8.56 17.72
C LEU A 105 0.08 9.09 17.22
N LYS A 106 -0.17 10.41 17.30
CA LYS A 106 -1.40 11.02 16.79
C LYS A 106 -1.57 10.77 15.28
N THR A 107 -0.53 11.04 14.49
CA THR A 107 -0.51 10.80 13.04
C THR A 107 -0.78 9.35 12.72
N VAL A 108 -0.06 8.42 13.35
CA VAL A 108 -0.20 6.98 13.09
C VAL A 108 -1.61 6.47 13.44
N LEU A 109 -2.20 6.96 14.54
CA LEU A 109 -3.56 6.57 14.93
C LEU A 109 -4.65 7.16 14.01
N MET A 110 -4.45 8.35 13.43
CA MET A 110 -5.36 8.87 12.39
C MET A 110 -5.23 8.09 11.07
N LEU A 111 -4.01 7.68 10.71
CA LEU A 111 -3.73 6.89 9.52
C LEU A 111 -4.32 5.47 9.62
N VAL A 112 -4.11 4.76 10.74
CA VAL A 112 -4.59 3.37 10.90
C VAL A 112 -6.12 3.28 10.79
N ASP A 113 -6.83 4.30 11.29
CA ASP A 113 -8.28 4.38 11.19
C ASP A 113 -8.74 4.45 9.72
N GLN A 114 -8.04 5.20 8.86
CA GLN A 114 -8.32 5.22 7.42
C GLN A 114 -7.89 3.92 6.73
N LEU A 115 -6.67 3.43 6.98
CA LEU A 115 -6.11 2.21 6.39
C LEU A 115 -7.00 1.00 6.63
N LEU A 116 -7.47 0.80 7.86
CA LEU A 116 -8.37 -0.30 8.20
C LEU A 116 -9.70 -0.22 7.44
N ARG A 117 -10.20 0.97 7.10
CA ARG A 117 -11.41 1.11 6.26
C ARG A 117 -11.12 0.79 4.80
N ARG A 118 -9.93 1.12 4.29
CA ARG A 118 -9.53 0.75 2.91
C ARG A 118 -9.41 -0.76 2.78
N LEU A 119 -8.69 -1.39 3.70
CA LEU A 119 -8.55 -2.85 3.70
C LEU A 119 -9.88 -3.55 3.91
N GLU A 120 -10.74 -3.08 4.83
CA GLU A 120 -12.08 -3.65 4.99
C GLU A 120 -12.89 -3.58 3.68
N TYR A 121 -12.83 -2.46 2.97
CA TYR A 121 -13.52 -2.30 1.69
C TYR A 121 -12.96 -3.24 0.62
N ILE A 122 -11.64 -3.28 0.43
CA ILE A 122 -10.96 -4.17 -0.52
C ILE A 122 -11.33 -5.64 -0.23
N HIS A 123 -11.21 -6.05 1.03
CA HIS A 123 -11.53 -7.42 1.47
C HIS A 123 -13.02 -7.75 1.37
N SER A 124 -13.91 -6.75 1.39
CA SER A 124 -15.36 -6.95 1.19
C SER A 124 -15.73 -7.26 -0.27
N ARG A 125 -14.82 -6.96 -1.21
CA ARG A 125 -14.92 -7.30 -2.63
C ARG A 125 -14.15 -8.57 -2.99
N ASP A 126 -13.79 -9.36 -1.96
CA ASP A 126 -12.98 -10.58 -2.09
C ASP A 126 -11.60 -10.37 -2.74
N VAL A 127 -11.05 -9.16 -2.65
CA VAL A 127 -9.68 -8.86 -3.10
C VAL A 127 -8.73 -8.91 -1.91
N ILE A 128 -7.54 -9.49 -2.10
CA ILE A 128 -6.40 -9.41 -1.18
C ILE A 128 -5.30 -8.61 -1.88
N HIS A 129 -4.74 -7.61 -1.22
CA HIS A 129 -3.78 -6.68 -1.81
C HIS A 129 -2.37 -7.26 -1.95
N ARG A 130 -1.88 -7.99 -0.93
CA ARG A 130 -0.58 -8.70 -0.88
C ARG A 130 0.69 -7.84 -0.93
N ASP A 131 0.60 -6.51 -0.91
CA ASP A 131 1.76 -5.61 -0.90
C ASP A 131 1.48 -4.30 -0.16
N ILE A 132 0.96 -4.42 1.07
CA ILE A 132 0.72 -3.28 1.95
C ILE A 132 2.04 -2.71 2.45
N LYS A 133 2.32 -1.48 2.03
CA LYS A 133 3.54 -0.74 2.37
C LYS A 133 3.33 0.78 2.25
N PRO A 134 4.19 1.62 2.87
CA PRO A 134 4.06 3.08 2.84
C PRO A 134 4.00 3.67 1.43
N GLU A 135 4.73 3.10 0.48
CA GLU A 135 4.81 3.56 -0.92
C GLU A 135 3.47 3.39 -1.67
N ASN A 136 2.64 2.42 -1.27
CA ASN A 136 1.35 2.11 -1.89
C ASN A 136 0.16 2.80 -1.19
N CYS A 137 0.43 3.65 -0.20
CA CYS A 137 -0.58 4.42 0.52
C CYS A 137 -0.36 5.91 0.24
N LEU A 138 -1.22 6.54 -0.55
CA LEU A 138 -1.06 7.93 -1.01
C LEU A 138 -2.15 8.84 -0.46
N LEU A 139 -1.86 10.12 -0.27
CA LEU A 139 -2.91 11.10 0.01
C LEU A 139 -3.58 11.58 -1.29
N GLY A 140 -4.83 12.02 -1.20
CA GLY A 140 -5.47 12.74 -2.30
C GLY A 140 -4.83 14.11 -2.56
N THR A 141 -5.32 14.80 -3.59
CA THR A 141 -4.88 16.16 -3.93
C THR A 141 -5.94 17.20 -3.57
N GLY A 142 -5.55 18.48 -3.49
CA GLY A 142 -6.46 19.59 -3.25
C GLY A 142 -7.36 19.39 -2.02
N LYS A 143 -8.68 19.43 -2.22
CA LYS A 143 -9.69 19.25 -1.15
C LYS A 143 -9.69 17.84 -0.54
N GLN A 144 -9.11 16.85 -1.23
CA GLN A 144 -8.98 15.47 -0.77
C GLN A 144 -7.61 15.21 -0.12
N GLY A 145 -6.82 16.25 0.18
CA GLY A 145 -5.48 16.12 0.75
C GLY A 145 -5.37 15.37 2.09
N ASN A 146 -6.49 15.20 2.81
CA ASN A 146 -6.54 14.44 4.06
C ASN A 146 -7.10 13.02 3.88
N LEU A 147 -7.54 12.68 2.67
CA LEU A 147 -8.08 11.37 2.33
C LEU A 147 -6.97 10.45 1.89
N LEU A 148 -6.83 9.32 2.58
CA LEU A 148 -5.86 8.29 2.23
C LEU A 148 -6.42 7.37 1.14
N TYR A 149 -5.58 7.02 0.19
CA TYR A 149 -5.80 6.09 -0.90
C TYR A 149 -4.88 4.88 -0.77
N VAL A 150 -5.35 3.72 -1.16
CA VAL A 150 -4.52 2.51 -1.33
C VAL A 150 -4.41 2.23 -2.83
N THR A 151 -3.20 2.06 -3.31
CA THR A 151 -2.83 1.98 -4.74
C THR A 151 -1.98 0.76 -5.03
N ASP A 152 -1.66 0.55 -6.31
CA ASP A 152 -0.81 -0.54 -6.81
C ASP A 152 -1.38 -1.93 -6.51
N LEU A 153 -2.39 -2.29 -7.31
CA LEU A 153 -3.09 -3.57 -7.21
C LEU A 153 -2.48 -4.62 -8.15
N GLY A 154 -1.28 -4.37 -8.68
CA GLY A 154 -0.61 -5.29 -9.60
C GLY A 154 -0.24 -6.64 -8.98
N LEU A 155 -0.11 -6.69 -7.65
CA LEU A 155 0.02 -7.94 -6.88
C LEU A 155 -1.28 -8.38 -6.23
N ALA A 156 -2.42 -7.74 -6.46
CA ALA A 156 -3.68 -8.17 -5.85
C ALA A 156 -4.15 -9.51 -6.42
N THR A 157 -5.02 -10.21 -5.68
CA THR A 157 -5.68 -11.43 -6.16
C THR A 157 -7.12 -11.48 -5.64
N GLU A 158 -8.04 -12.00 -6.45
CA GLU A 158 -9.36 -12.36 -5.96
C GLU A 158 -9.28 -13.67 -5.17
N ARG A 159 -9.97 -13.75 -4.03
CA ARG A 159 -10.02 -14.94 -3.17
C ARG A 159 -10.53 -16.18 -3.91
N ARG A 160 -11.35 -15.99 -4.96
CA ARG A 160 -11.86 -17.07 -5.83
C ARG A 160 -10.78 -17.65 -6.76
N ASP A 161 -9.75 -16.87 -7.04
CA ASP A 161 -8.61 -17.26 -7.89
C ASP A 161 -7.41 -17.75 -7.07
N ALA A 162 -7.50 -17.68 -5.73
CA ALA A 162 -6.49 -18.25 -4.84
C ALA A 162 -6.36 -19.75 -5.18
N PRO A 163 -5.15 -20.21 -5.58
CA PRO A 163 -4.98 -21.59 -5.98
C PRO A 163 -5.40 -22.48 -4.83
N VAL A 164 -6.43 -23.29 -5.06
CA VAL A 164 -6.74 -24.43 -4.21
C VAL A 164 -5.45 -25.24 -4.16
N THR A 165 -4.78 -25.25 -3.02
CA THR A 165 -3.61 -26.08 -2.77
C THR A 165 -4.06 -27.54 -2.69
N ARG A 166 -4.32 -28.12 -3.86
CA ARG A 166 -4.39 -29.56 -4.08
C ARG A 166 -3.68 -29.87 -5.39
N GLU A 167 -2.43 -30.28 -5.24
CA GLU A 167 -1.73 -31.21 -6.15
C GLU A 167 -2.02 -31.05 -7.65
N THR A 168 -1.69 -29.91 -8.26
CA THR A 168 -1.58 -29.87 -9.74
C THR A 168 -0.47 -28.94 -10.19
N GLY A 169 0.72 -29.51 -10.42
CA GLY A 169 1.75 -29.18 -11.44
C GLY A 169 1.90 -27.77 -12.03
N ARG A 170 1.56 -26.70 -11.32
CA ARG A 170 1.77 -25.30 -11.74
C ARG A 170 3.04 -24.73 -11.09
N PRO A 171 3.63 -23.67 -11.68
CA PRO A 171 4.93 -23.15 -11.27
C PRO A 171 4.94 -22.82 -9.78
N GLN A 172 6.04 -23.17 -9.09
CA GLN A 172 6.28 -22.75 -7.71
C GLN A 172 6.02 -21.23 -7.61
N LEU A 173 5.17 -20.82 -6.67
CA LEU A 173 5.00 -19.41 -6.35
C LEU A 173 6.40 -18.80 -6.10
N PRO A 174 6.66 -17.55 -6.50
CA PRO A 174 7.93 -16.90 -6.16
C PRO A 174 8.16 -16.99 -4.65
N LYS A 175 9.41 -17.25 -4.23
CA LYS A 175 9.77 -17.47 -2.81
C LYS A 175 9.20 -16.37 -1.89
N LEU A 176 9.05 -15.15 -2.38
CA LEU A 176 8.48 -14.00 -1.67
C LEU A 176 7.44 -13.31 -2.55
N ILE A 177 6.26 -13.02 -1.98
CA ILE A 177 5.24 -12.16 -2.58
C ILE A 177 5.19 -10.84 -1.81
N GLY A 178 5.30 -9.72 -2.54
CA GLY A 178 5.32 -8.38 -1.97
C GLY A 178 6.69 -7.96 -1.45
N THR A 179 6.70 -6.96 -0.59
CA THR A 179 7.95 -6.36 -0.09
C THR A 179 8.42 -7.06 1.20
N ALA A 180 9.59 -7.70 1.16
CA ALA A 180 10.20 -8.48 2.26
C ALA A 180 10.05 -7.85 3.66
N ARG A 181 10.24 -6.53 3.75
CA ARG A 181 10.16 -5.75 4.99
C ARG A 181 8.78 -5.83 5.63
N PHE A 182 7.72 -5.75 4.83
CA PHE A 182 6.33 -5.61 5.29
C PHE A 182 5.50 -6.87 5.06
N ALA A 183 5.90 -7.80 4.20
CA ALA A 183 5.18 -9.04 3.97
C ALA A 183 4.91 -9.80 5.28
N SER A 184 3.74 -10.44 5.39
CA SER A 184 3.47 -11.41 6.47
C SER A 184 4.46 -12.59 6.42
N VAL A 185 4.48 -13.41 7.46
CA VAL A 185 5.26 -14.66 7.42
C VAL A 185 4.83 -15.56 6.25
N ASN A 186 3.54 -15.67 5.95
CA ASN A 186 3.04 -16.45 4.81
C ASN A 186 3.44 -15.84 3.47
N GLY A 187 3.30 -14.52 3.31
CA GLY A 187 3.72 -13.82 2.10
C GLY A 187 5.22 -13.96 1.82
N HIS A 188 6.03 -13.99 2.89
CA HIS A 188 7.46 -14.24 2.80
C HIS A 188 7.79 -15.70 2.45
N LEU A 189 6.96 -16.66 2.83
CA LEU A 189 7.11 -18.07 2.43
C LEU A 189 6.58 -18.36 1.01
N GLY A 190 5.96 -17.37 0.36
CA GLY A 190 5.29 -17.57 -0.93
C GLY A 190 4.00 -18.38 -0.82
N GLU A 191 3.43 -18.49 0.39
CA GLU A 191 2.19 -19.22 0.65
C GLU A 191 0.96 -18.45 0.13
N VAL A 192 -0.17 -19.15 0.06
CA VAL A 192 -1.45 -18.51 -0.27
C VAL A 192 -1.79 -17.49 0.82
N GLN A 193 -1.91 -16.22 0.41
CA GLN A 193 -2.24 -15.12 1.32
C GLN A 193 -3.75 -14.90 1.42
N ASN A 194 -4.20 -14.43 2.58
CA ASN A 194 -5.58 -14.09 2.89
C ASN A 194 -5.65 -12.70 3.57
N ARG A 195 -6.82 -12.36 4.13
CA ARG A 195 -7.10 -11.04 4.74
C ARG A 195 -6.21 -10.74 5.95
N CYS A 196 -5.76 -11.75 6.70
CA CYS A 196 -4.89 -11.55 7.86
C CYS A 196 -3.48 -11.15 7.44
N ASP A 197 -3.01 -11.56 6.26
CA ASP A 197 -1.68 -11.22 5.75
C ASP A 197 -1.55 -9.73 5.41
N ASP A 198 -2.58 -9.14 4.80
CA ASP A 198 -2.65 -7.69 4.57
C ASP A 198 -2.68 -6.92 5.90
N LEU A 199 -3.38 -7.46 6.92
CA LEU A 199 -3.45 -6.85 8.24
C LEU A 199 -2.15 -7.02 9.05
N GLU A 200 -1.45 -8.13 8.92
CA GLU A 200 -0.12 -8.32 9.52
C GLU A 200 0.88 -7.34 8.90
N SER A 201 0.83 -7.19 7.57
CA SER A 201 1.65 -6.23 6.82
C SER A 201 1.36 -4.79 7.25
N LEU A 202 0.08 -4.43 7.41
CA LEU A 202 -0.32 -3.16 8.01
C LEU A 202 0.29 -2.99 9.41
N GLY A 203 0.24 -4.01 10.27
CA GLY A 203 0.85 -3.97 11.59
C GLY A 203 2.33 -3.60 11.54
N TYR A 204 3.12 -4.28 10.69
CA TYR A 204 4.53 -3.98 10.50
C TYR A 204 4.76 -2.56 9.97
N MET A 205 3.90 -2.08 9.06
CA MET A 205 3.94 -0.71 8.57
C MET A 205 3.69 0.33 9.69
N LEU A 206 2.75 0.08 10.60
CA LEU A 206 2.49 0.98 11.73
C LEU A 206 3.68 1.06 12.68
N LEU A 207 4.32 -0.08 12.98
CA LEU A 207 5.52 -0.12 13.81
C LEU A 207 6.69 0.61 13.15
N TYR A 208 6.83 0.48 11.82
CA TYR A 208 7.85 1.17 11.04
C TYR A 208 7.73 2.70 11.13
N PHE A 209 6.51 3.25 11.24
CA PHE A 209 6.32 4.68 11.42
C PHE A 209 6.65 5.20 12.82
N LEU A 210 6.57 4.34 13.85
CA LEU A 210 6.75 4.70 15.26
C LEU A 210 8.13 4.35 15.81
N ARG A 211 8.99 3.71 15.00
CA ARG A 211 10.31 3.24 15.43
C ARG A 211 11.36 3.64 14.39
N PRO A 212 12.63 3.83 14.82
CA PRO A 212 13.73 4.10 13.88
C PRO A 212 13.88 3.02 12.81
N SER A 213 13.61 1.76 13.18
CA SER A 213 13.64 0.60 12.30
C SER A 213 12.86 -0.58 12.87
N LEU A 214 12.45 -1.48 11.98
CA LEU A 214 11.94 -2.81 12.32
C LEU A 214 13.10 -3.76 12.71
N PRO A 215 12.86 -4.76 13.57
CA PRO A 215 13.91 -5.66 14.08
C PRO A 215 14.67 -6.49 13.03
N TRP A 216 14.13 -6.60 11.82
CA TRP A 216 14.75 -7.29 10.69
C TRP A 216 15.37 -6.35 9.64
N GLN A 217 15.45 -5.05 9.92
CA GLN A 217 16.20 -4.10 9.08
C GLN A 217 17.68 -4.07 9.46
N GLY A 218 18.55 -3.96 8.46
CA GLY A 218 20.00 -3.85 8.66
C GLY A 218 20.71 -5.16 9.01
N LEU A 219 20.03 -6.31 8.88
CA LEU A 219 20.66 -7.62 9.03
C LEU A 219 21.79 -7.80 8.01
N LYS A 220 22.95 -8.27 8.48
CA LYS A 220 24.11 -8.54 7.63
C LYS A 220 23.90 -9.88 6.92
N ALA A 221 23.96 -9.85 5.60
CA ALA A 221 23.85 -11.01 4.73
C ALA A 221 24.88 -10.90 3.60
N GLU A 222 25.38 -12.03 3.13
CA GLU A 222 26.34 -12.15 2.02
C GLU A 222 25.67 -11.91 0.67
N ASN A 223 24.39 -12.27 0.56
CA ASN A 223 23.61 -12.14 -0.67
C ASN A 223 22.12 -11.90 -0.36
N HIS A 224 21.34 -11.65 -1.41
CA HIS A 224 19.91 -11.36 -1.30
C HIS A 224 19.12 -12.53 -0.70
N GLU A 225 19.41 -13.77 -1.11
CA GLU A 225 18.68 -14.96 -0.64
C GLU A 225 18.87 -15.17 0.87
N GLN A 226 20.11 -15.11 1.35
CA GLN A 226 20.42 -15.17 2.77
C GLN A 226 19.76 -14.02 3.56
N ARG A 227 19.66 -12.82 2.95
CA ARG A 227 18.97 -11.69 3.59
C ARG A 227 17.48 -11.98 3.80
N GLU A 228 16.81 -12.55 2.80
CA GLU A 228 15.40 -12.94 2.92
C GLU A 228 15.22 -14.00 4.01
N GLU A 229 16.06 -15.05 4.01
CA GLU A 229 16.04 -16.08 5.07
C GLU A 229 16.22 -15.49 6.47
N LEU A 230 17.17 -14.56 6.66
CA LEU A 230 17.38 -13.89 7.94
C LEU A 230 16.19 -13.02 8.37
N ILE A 231 15.54 -12.33 7.43
CA ILE A 231 14.32 -11.56 7.70
C ILE A 231 13.20 -12.50 8.14
N LEU A 232 12.99 -13.60 7.41
CA LEU A 232 11.98 -14.60 7.72
C LEU A 232 12.17 -15.21 9.11
N GLU A 233 13.38 -15.67 9.41
CA GLU A 233 13.68 -16.29 10.69
C GLU A 233 13.49 -15.29 11.84
N LYS A 234 13.87 -14.02 11.64
CA LYS A 234 13.62 -12.97 12.64
C LYS A 234 12.12 -12.73 12.85
N LYS A 235 11.30 -12.74 11.80
CA LYS A 235 9.83 -12.58 11.88
C LYS A 235 9.15 -13.74 12.61
N LYS A 236 9.60 -14.97 12.36
CA LYS A 236 9.07 -16.18 13.03
C LYS A 236 9.42 -16.23 14.52
N THR A 237 10.63 -15.81 14.87
CA THR A 237 11.17 -16.00 16.23
C THR A 237 10.86 -14.84 17.18
N ILE A 238 10.59 -13.64 16.66
CA ILE A 238 10.28 -12.49 17.51
C ILE A 238 8.90 -12.61 18.18
N THR A 239 8.87 -12.42 19.49
CA THR A 239 7.63 -12.38 20.28
C THR A 239 6.85 -11.09 19.96
N VAL A 240 5.54 -11.10 20.22
CA VAL A 240 4.71 -9.89 20.02
C VAL A 240 5.14 -8.79 20.99
N GLU A 241 5.52 -9.19 22.20
CA GLU A 241 5.99 -8.33 23.27
C GLU A 241 7.28 -7.61 22.88
N ASP A 242 8.29 -8.32 22.39
CA ASP A 242 9.55 -7.71 21.92
C ASP A 242 9.32 -6.83 20.69
N LEU A 243 8.45 -7.27 19.77
CA LEU A 243 8.11 -6.53 18.58
C LEU A 243 7.46 -5.18 18.90
N CYS A 244 6.59 -5.15 19.92
CA CYS A 244 5.84 -3.97 20.34
C CYS A 244 6.44 -3.25 21.55
N GLU A 245 7.66 -3.60 21.95
CA GLU A 245 8.31 -3.01 23.13
C GLU A 245 8.35 -1.47 23.04
N GLY A 246 8.01 -0.80 24.13
CA GLY A 246 7.97 0.65 24.24
C GLY A 246 6.75 1.33 23.60
N LEU A 247 5.87 0.58 22.94
CA LEU A 247 4.65 1.11 22.33
C LEU A 247 3.41 0.87 23.22
N PRO A 248 2.30 1.59 22.99
CA PRO A 248 1.03 1.30 23.65
C PRO A 248 0.58 -0.15 23.48
N GLN A 249 -0.05 -0.72 24.51
CA GLN A 249 -0.50 -2.13 24.53
C GLN A 249 -1.41 -2.52 23.35
N GLU A 250 -2.08 -1.55 22.74
CA GLU A 250 -2.93 -1.73 21.56
C GLU A 250 -2.18 -2.33 20.37
N PHE A 251 -0.89 -2.01 20.20
CA PHE A 251 -0.09 -2.59 19.13
C PHE A 251 0.14 -4.09 19.37
N ALA A 252 0.46 -4.49 20.59
CA ALA A 252 0.56 -5.90 20.95
C ALA A 252 -0.79 -6.62 20.82
N ALA A 253 -1.87 -6.02 21.32
CA ALA A 253 -3.23 -6.55 21.20
C ALA A 253 -3.69 -6.71 19.73
N TYR A 254 -3.25 -5.80 18.85
CA TYR A 254 -3.46 -5.91 17.40
C TYR A 254 -2.79 -7.18 16.85
N PHE A 255 -1.49 -7.37 17.10
CA PHE A 255 -0.78 -8.55 16.58
C PHE A 255 -1.29 -9.87 17.16
N HIS A 256 -1.59 -9.92 18.45
CA HIS A 256 -2.21 -11.09 19.07
C HIS A 256 -3.54 -11.44 18.41
N TYR A 257 -4.37 -10.44 18.13
CA TYR A 257 -5.62 -10.65 17.40
C TYR A 257 -5.37 -11.18 15.97
N ILE A 258 -4.51 -10.52 15.18
CA ILE A 258 -4.21 -10.93 13.80
C ILE A 258 -3.66 -12.35 13.74
N ARG A 259 -2.71 -12.70 14.61
CA ARG A 259 -2.09 -14.04 14.68
C ARG A 259 -3.04 -15.12 15.19
N SER A 260 -4.17 -14.76 15.79
CA SER A 260 -5.20 -15.71 16.23
C SER A 260 -6.22 -16.09 15.15
N LEU A 261 -6.24 -15.36 14.02
CA LEU A 261 -7.21 -15.59 12.95
C LEU A 261 -6.80 -16.82 12.13
N GLY A 262 -7.79 -17.68 11.85
CA GLY A 262 -7.65 -18.74 10.86
C GLY A 262 -7.70 -18.19 9.43
N PHE A 263 -7.32 -19.04 8.47
CA PHE A 263 -7.21 -18.68 7.06
C PHE A 263 -8.49 -18.09 6.45
N ASP A 264 -9.65 -18.68 6.77
CA ASP A 264 -10.96 -18.26 6.25
C ASP A 264 -11.69 -17.25 7.14
N ASP A 265 -11.10 -16.87 8.27
CA ASP A 265 -11.76 -15.98 9.22
C ASP A 265 -11.99 -14.60 8.58
N LYS A 266 -13.14 -14.00 8.90
CA LYS A 266 -13.39 -12.60 8.58
C LYS A 266 -12.87 -11.73 9.73
N PRO A 267 -11.84 -10.90 9.50
CA PRO A 267 -11.35 -10.00 10.55
C PRO A 267 -12.45 -9.05 11.03
N LYS A 268 -12.49 -8.79 12.33
CA LYS A 268 -13.38 -7.83 12.97
C LYS A 268 -12.76 -6.43 12.88
N TYR A 269 -12.80 -5.81 11.70
CA TYR A 269 -12.21 -4.46 11.49
C TYR A 269 -12.78 -3.40 12.45
N SER A 270 -14.05 -3.53 12.85
CA SER A 270 -14.66 -2.65 13.85
C SER A 270 -13.98 -2.75 15.21
N TYR A 271 -13.55 -3.94 15.63
CA TYR A 271 -12.76 -4.15 16.84
C TYR A 271 -11.37 -3.51 16.69
N LEU A 272 -10.67 -3.75 15.58
CA LEU A 272 -9.36 -3.17 15.31
C LEU A 272 -9.39 -1.63 15.31
N ARG A 273 -10.40 -1.02 14.68
CA ARG A 273 -10.60 0.44 14.73
C ARG A 273 -10.91 0.93 16.13
N LYS A 274 -11.76 0.22 16.88
CA LYS A 274 -12.11 0.59 18.25
C LYS A 274 -10.86 0.58 19.14
N LEU A 275 -10.00 -0.42 19.00
CA LEU A 275 -8.76 -0.56 19.76
C LEU A 275 -7.90 0.72 19.68
N PHE A 276 -7.58 1.16 18.45
CA PHE A 276 -6.78 2.37 18.25
C PHE A 276 -7.54 3.67 18.55
N ARG A 277 -8.86 3.71 18.31
CA ARG A 277 -9.70 4.87 18.66
C ARG A 277 -9.77 5.09 20.17
N ASP A 278 -9.91 4.04 20.96
CA ASP A 278 -9.93 4.14 22.42
C ASP A 278 -8.59 4.69 22.93
N LEU A 279 -7.46 4.21 22.38
CA LEU A 279 -6.14 4.78 22.66
C LEU A 279 -6.05 6.26 22.28
N PHE A 280 -6.53 6.63 21.09
CA PHE A 280 -6.55 8.01 20.61
C PHE A 280 -7.27 8.95 21.58
N VAL A 281 -8.46 8.54 22.04
CA VAL A 281 -9.25 9.28 23.03
C VAL A 281 -8.55 9.32 24.38
N ARG A 282 -7.97 8.21 24.87
CA ARG A 282 -7.24 8.18 26.15
C ARG A 282 -6.01 9.09 26.16
N LYS A 283 -5.36 9.28 25.00
CA LYS A 283 -4.26 10.24 24.82
C LYS A 283 -4.73 11.69 24.71
N GLY A 284 -6.03 11.95 24.69
CA GLY A 284 -6.60 13.30 24.58
C GLY A 284 -6.40 13.92 23.19
N PHE A 285 -6.20 13.11 22.15
CA PHE A 285 -6.01 13.62 20.80
C PHE A 285 -7.34 14.02 20.17
N THR A 286 -7.29 15.05 19.32
CA THR A 286 -8.43 15.50 18.49
C THR A 286 -8.27 14.99 17.07
N TYR A 287 -9.35 14.45 16.50
CA TYR A 287 -9.37 14.01 15.10
C TYR A 287 -9.65 15.22 14.19
N ASP A 288 -8.60 16.00 13.92
CA ASP A 288 -8.65 17.29 13.24
C ASP A 288 -7.99 17.27 11.84
N HIS A 289 -7.50 16.11 11.40
CA HIS A 289 -6.70 15.95 10.19
C HIS A 289 -5.40 16.77 10.18
N VAL A 290 -4.90 17.16 11.35
CA VAL A 290 -3.60 17.83 11.51
C VAL A 290 -2.53 16.76 11.75
N PHE A 291 -1.91 16.32 10.66
CA PHE A 291 -0.79 15.39 10.65
C PHE A 291 0.55 16.12 10.84
N ASP A 292 1.62 15.37 11.13
CA ASP A 292 2.95 15.95 11.37
C ASP A 292 3.44 16.80 10.18
N TRP A 293 3.26 16.31 8.95
CA TRP A 293 3.63 17.06 7.75
C TRP A 293 2.82 18.34 7.57
N THR A 294 1.58 18.40 8.04
CA THR A 294 0.75 19.61 8.02
C THR A 294 1.35 20.68 8.92
N VAL A 295 1.79 20.30 10.12
CA VAL A 295 2.46 21.20 11.08
C VAL A 295 3.81 21.68 10.53
N LEU A 296 4.63 20.76 10.02
CA LEU A 296 5.94 21.10 9.46
C LEU A 296 5.83 22.06 8.27
N LYS A 297 4.88 21.82 7.35
CA LYS A 297 4.64 22.70 6.21
C LYS A 297 4.19 24.10 6.65
N TYR A 298 3.33 24.19 7.66
CA TYR A 298 2.93 25.49 8.22
C TYR A 298 4.12 26.24 8.81
N LEU A 299 4.94 25.57 9.63
CA LEU A 299 6.12 26.18 10.25
C LEU A 299 7.15 26.66 9.22
N GLN A 300 7.35 25.91 8.13
CA GLN A 300 8.21 26.32 7.02
C GLN A 300 7.67 27.56 6.31
N ALA A 301 6.36 27.65 6.08
CA ALA A 301 5.74 28.81 5.44
C ALA A 301 5.79 30.07 6.31
N THR A 302 5.71 29.94 7.63
CA THR A 302 5.76 31.09 8.57
C THR A 302 7.18 31.60 8.86
N LYS A 303 8.21 30.87 8.45
CA LYS A 303 9.62 31.27 8.61
C LYS A 303 10.18 31.99 7.38
N GLN A 304 9.41 32.08 6.30
CA GLN A 304 9.70 32.88 5.10
C GLN A 304 9.05 34.25 5.23
#